data_AF-A0A1M5UMG8-F1
#
_entry.id   AF-A0A1M5UMG8-F1
#
_cell.length_a   1.000
_cell.length_b   1.000
_cell.length_c   1.000
_cell.angle_alpha   90.00
_cell.angle_beta   90.00
_cell.angle_gamma   90.00
#
_symmetry.space_group_name_H-M   'P 1'
#
loop_
_entity.id
_entity.type
_entity.pdbx_description
1 polymer ?
#
loop_
_entity_poly.entity_id
_entity_poly.type
_entity_poly.pdbx_seq_one_letter_code
_entity_poly.pdbx_strand_id
1 'polypeptide(L)'
;MSAFTLINSLEKLELEFKSNGIDYTSPGFYDSEVFLQKEQENRDYLCHYASYVNNVAYTQEYLRKAEREIPFIAELLFRELVKDGRLGACIDASSVLSRILELEGFWNYTVKGSLTIKFDPNLGITTKHFWAADLVENPDIKAAHVWVVAPPFKVVDITVSRQPYQYKEQDYIPNYVCTTAGAECEINEIDLISPDYSRLLTRQGVLGNKLRHIKRGFDEFTSNFKPLLIEFSSVSLKYVQIGISAPDLPLEQITALNLSGKLGVEFYKDVIRPELFKLRAQ
;
A
#
# COMPACT_ATOMS: atom_id res chain seq x y z
N MET A 1 2.81 -21.04 -19.66
CA MET A 1 3.33 -20.03 -18.71
C MET A 1 3.44 -20.70 -17.36
N SER A 2 4.66 -20.78 -16.81
CA SER A 2 4.98 -21.38 -15.50
C SER A 2 4.14 -20.73 -14.39
N ALA A 3 3.78 -21.49 -13.36
CA ALA A 3 3.29 -20.89 -12.13
C ALA A 3 4.39 -20.00 -11.55
N PHE A 4 4.03 -18.77 -11.18
CA PHE A 4 4.88 -17.93 -10.35
C PHE A 4 5.03 -18.63 -8.99
N THR A 5 6.26 -18.83 -8.54
CA THR A 5 6.53 -19.28 -7.16
C THR A 5 7.21 -18.12 -6.44
N LEU A 6 6.57 -17.64 -5.38
CA LEU A 6 7.08 -16.54 -4.60
C LEU A 6 8.24 -17.01 -3.69
N ILE A 7 9.38 -16.34 -3.79
CA ILE A 7 10.52 -16.58 -2.89
C ILE A 7 10.31 -15.79 -1.59
N ASN A 8 10.40 -16.47 -0.44
CA ASN A 8 10.20 -15.86 0.89
C ASN A 8 11.41 -16.00 1.83
N SER A 9 12.52 -16.55 1.35
CA SER A 9 13.77 -16.64 2.10
C SER A 9 14.71 -15.55 1.62
N LEU A 10 15.26 -14.76 2.56
CA LEU A 10 16.20 -13.68 2.25
C LEU A 10 17.39 -14.18 1.42
N GLU A 11 18.03 -15.29 1.84
CA GLU A 11 19.17 -15.87 1.13
C GLU A 11 18.82 -16.26 -0.32
N LYS A 12 17.63 -16.80 -0.56
CA LYS A 12 17.16 -17.15 -1.91
C LYS A 12 16.82 -15.92 -2.74
N LEU A 13 16.29 -14.86 -2.13
CA LEU A 13 16.03 -13.59 -2.80
C LEU A 13 17.33 -12.91 -3.21
N GLU A 14 18.32 -12.85 -2.32
CA GLU A 14 19.64 -12.31 -2.61
C GLU A 14 20.35 -13.08 -3.72
N LEU A 15 20.22 -14.42 -3.73
CA LEU A 15 20.75 -15.26 -4.81
C LEU A 15 20.00 -15.01 -6.12
N GLU A 16 18.67 -14.92 -6.11
CA GLU A 16 17.84 -14.59 -7.27
C GLU A 16 18.30 -13.25 -7.87
N PHE A 17 18.36 -12.18 -7.08
CA PHE A 17 18.79 -10.87 -7.55
C PHE A 17 20.22 -10.87 -8.06
N LYS A 18 21.16 -11.47 -7.31
CA LYS A 18 22.57 -11.56 -7.71
C LYS A 18 22.76 -12.36 -9.00
N SER A 19 22.06 -13.48 -9.16
CA SER A 19 22.16 -14.34 -10.35
C SER A 19 21.63 -13.67 -11.61
N ASN A 20 20.69 -12.73 -11.45
CA ASN A 20 20.15 -11.93 -12.54
C ASN A 20 20.90 -10.61 -12.75
N GLY A 21 21.90 -10.27 -11.92
CA GLY A 21 22.65 -9.02 -12.02
C GLY A 21 21.91 -7.78 -11.50
N ILE A 22 20.94 -7.97 -10.60
CA ILE A 22 20.17 -6.90 -9.96
C ILE A 22 20.95 -6.43 -8.71
N ASP A 23 21.29 -5.14 -8.66
CA ASP A 23 21.86 -4.50 -7.47
C ASP A 23 20.74 -4.18 -6.47
N TYR A 24 20.68 -4.95 -5.38
CA TYR A 24 19.66 -4.82 -4.33
C TYR A 24 20.14 -4.05 -3.10
N THR A 25 21.21 -3.23 -3.22
CA THR A 25 21.81 -2.54 -2.07
C THR A 25 21.09 -1.26 -1.62
N SER A 26 20.13 -0.77 -2.41
CA SER A 26 19.40 0.47 -2.13
C SER A 26 17.88 0.34 -2.36
N PRO A 27 17.05 1.09 -1.60
CA PRO A 27 15.61 1.17 -1.87
C PRO A 27 15.32 1.59 -3.31
N GLY A 28 14.20 1.14 -3.87
CA GLY A 28 13.83 1.48 -5.24
C GLY A 28 14.55 0.68 -6.34
N PHE A 29 15.33 -0.37 -6.01
CA PHE A 29 16.07 -1.14 -7.04
C PHE A 29 15.20 -1.82 -8.10
N TYR A 30 13.88 -1.90 -7.88
CA TYR A 30 12.93 -2.35 -8.88
C TYR A 30 12.88 -1.46 -10.13
N ASP A 31 13.42 -0.24 -10.07
CA ASP A 31 13.57 0.67 -11.23
C ASP A 31 14.69 0.26 -12.19
N SER A 32 15.58 -0.65 -11.79
CA SER A 32 16.68 -1.07 -12.66
C SER A 32 16.15 -1.75 -13.93
N GLU A 33 16.79 -1.48 -15.08
CA GLU A 33 16.37 -2.06 -16.37
C GLU A 33 16.28 -3.59 -16.32
N VAL A 34 17.20 -4.23 -15.60
CA VAL A 34 17.25 -5.68 -15.41
C VAL A 34 16.05 -6.19 -14.60
N PHE A 35 15.64 -5.46 -13.56
CA PHE A 35 14.45 -5.81 -12.78
C PHE A 35 13.18 -5.65 -13.61
N LEU A 36 13.07 -4.53 -14.34
CA LEU A 36 11.92 -4.26 -15.22
C LEU A 36 11.77 -5.32 -16.32
N GLN A 37 12.87 -5.82 -16.89
CA GLN A 37 12.84 -6.95 -17.83
C GLN A 37 12.24 -8.21 -17.19
N LYS A 38 12.61 -8.52 -15.94
CA LYS A 38 12.04 -9.65 -15.20
C LYS A 38 10.57 -9.47 -14.89
N GLU A 39 10.15 -8.26 -14.55
CA GLU A 39 8.74 -7.95 -14.32
C GLU A 39 7.91 -8.04 -15.61
N GLN A 40 8.47 -7.65 -16.76
CA GLN A 40 7.81 -7.82 -18.06
C GLN A 40 7.60 -9.29 -18.43
N GLU A 41 8.57 -10.15 -18.10
CA GLU A 41 8.46 -11.62 -18.25
C GLU A 41 7.45 -12.21 -17.26
N ASN A 42 7.39 -11.65 -16.04
CA ASN A 42 6.55 -12.11 -14.95
C ASN A 42 5.99 -10.94 -14.14
N ARG A 43 4.71 -10.64 -14.35
CA ARG A 43 4.00 -9.51 -13.71
C ARG A 43 3.97 -9.55 -12.17
N ASP A 44 4.23 -10.70 -11.56
CA ASP A 44 4.28 -10.82 -10.09
C ASP A 44 5.72 -10.69 -9.54
N TYR A 45 6.74 -10.43 -10.37
CA TYR A 45 8.15 -10.36 -9.94
C TYR A 45 8.40 -9.29 -8.86
N LEU A 46 7.61 -8.20 -8.85
CA LEU A 46 7.65 -7.18 -7.80
C LEU A 46 7.33 -7.72 -6.41
N CYS A 47 6.63 -8.85 -6.30
CA CYS A 47 6.42 -9.52 -5.02
C CYS A 47 7.74 -10.00 -4.40
N HIS A 48 8.79 -10.29 -5.19
CA HIS A 48 10.12 -10.58 -4.65
C HIS A 48 10.75 -9.37 -3.99
N TYR A 49 10.55 -8.17 -4.54
CA TYR A 49 11.00 -6.93 -3.92
C TYR A 49 10.31 -6.70 -2.57
N ALA A 50 8.98 -6.78 -2.52
CA ALA A 50 8.24 -6.65 -1.26
C ALA A 50 8.62 -7.73 -0.24
N SER A 51 8.82 -8.97 -0.69
CA SER A 51 9.31 -10.06 0.15
C SER A 51 10.71 -9.77 0.71
N TYR A 52 11.60 -9.21 -0.09
CA TYR A 52 12.92 -8.77 0.34
C TYR A 52 12.80 -7.69 1.43
N VAL A 53 12.02 -6.63 1.18
CA VAL A 53 11.76 -5.56 2.15
C VAL A 53 11.22 -6.12 3.48
N ASN A 54 10.35 -7.12 3.47
CA ASN A 54 9.81 -7.73 4.68
C ASN A 54 10.81 -8.61 5.44
N ASN A 55 11.84 -9.15 4.77
CA ASN A 55 12.77 -10.13 5.34
C ASN A 55 14.16 -9.56 5.67
N VAL A 56 14.50 -8.36 5.18
CA VAL A 56 15.77 -7.69 5.51
C VAL A 56 15.87 -7.47 7.03
N ALA A 57 17.03 -7.81 7.59
CA ALA A 57 17.36 -7.50 8.97
C ALA A 57 17.80 -6.04 9.09
N TYR A 58 16.87 -5.17 9.49
CA TYR A 58 17.14 -3.75 9.68
C TYR A 58 18.00 -3.48 10.93
N THR A 59 18.95 -2.55 10.81
CA THR A 59 19.75 -2.12 11.95
C THR A 59 18.91 -1.32 12.95
N GLN A 60 19.32 -1.29 14.21
CA GLN A 60 18.65 -0.47 15.23
C GLN A 60 18.71 1.03 14.91
N GLU A 61 19.75 1.49 14.21
CA GLU A 61 19.84 2.86 13.72
C GLU A 61 18.77 3.15 12.66
N TYR A 62 18.60 2.25 11.68
CA TYR A 62 17.54 2.36 10.69
C TYR A 62 16.17 2.40 11.36
N LEU A 63 15.90 1.47 12.28
CA LEU A 63 14.58 1.38 12.95
C LEU A 63 14.26 2.65 13.74
N ARG A 64 15.19 3.17 14.55
CA ARG A 64 14.98 4.42 15.28
C ARG A 64 14.76 5.61 14.36
N LYS A 65 15.51 5.68 13.25
CA LYS A 65 15.32 6.72 12.23
C LYS A 65 13.93 6.61 11.61
N ALA A 66 13.53 5.40 11.20
CA ALA A 66 12.26 5.11 10.56
C ALA A 66 11.07 5.43 11.48
N GLU A 67 11.10 4.98 12.74
CA GLU A 67 10.07 5.23 13.74
C GLU A 67 9.81 6.71 13.98
N ARG A 68 10.84 7.54 13.84
CA ARG A 68 10.74 9.00 14.01
C ARG A 68 10.31 9.70 12.72
N GLU A 69 10.94 9.38 11.60
CA GLU A 69 10.84 10.18 10.38
C GLU A 69 9.68 9.76 9.47
N ILE A 70 9.33 8.47 9.39
CA ILE A 70 8.23 8.01 8.52
C ILE A 70 6.88 8.59 8.96
N PRO A 71 6.47 8.55 10.24
CA PRO A 71 5.23 9.16 10.68
C PRO A 71 5.22 10.67 10.46
N PHE A 72 6.38 11.33 10.62
CA PHE A 72 6.52 12.77 10.40
C PHE A 72 6.31 13.15 8.93
N ILE A 73 6.92 12.41 7.99
CA ILE A 73 6.73 12.59 6.54
C ILE A 73 5.26 12.34 6.18
N ALA A 74 4.68 11.25 6.68
CA ALA A 74 3.29 10.89 6.44
C ALA A 74 2.34 11.98 6.95
N GLU A 75 2.59 12.54 8.13
CA GLU A 75 1.80 13.63 8.68
C GLU A 75 1.89 14.92 7.85
N LEU A 76 3.09 15.30 7.39
CA LEU A 76 3.26 16.48 6.53
C LEU A 76 2.48 16.36 5.22
N LEU A 77 2.57 15.20 4.55
CA LEU A 77 1.80 14.94 3.34
C LEU A 77 0.30 14.92 3.61
N PHE A 78 -0.12 14.26 4.70
CA PHE A 78 -1.52 14.24 5.11
C PHE A 78 -2.07 15.65 5.32
N ARG A 79 -1.37 16.50 6.08
CA ARG A 79 -1.79 17.89 6.33
C ARG A 79 -1.97 18.67 5.03
N GLU A 80 -1.09 18.48 4.06
CA GLU A 80 -1.24 19.14 2.76
C GLU A 80 -2.41 18.58 1.94
N LEU A 81 -2.65 17.26 1.98
CA LEU A 81 -3.85 16.64 1.40
C LEU A 81 -5.14 17.23 2.00
N VAL A 82 -5.18 17.41 3.33
CA VAL A 82 -6.32 18.03 4.01
C VAL A 82 -6.54 19.46 3.53
N LYS A 83 -5.44 20.23 3.44
CA LYS A 83 -5.47 21.65 3.06
C LYS A 83 -5.91 21.85 1.60
N ASP A 84 -5.45 20.99 0.70
CA ASP A 84 -5.88 20.98 -0.70
C ASP A 84 -7.35 20.55 -0.85
N GLY A 85 -7.86 19.76 0.10
CA GLY A 85 -9.25 19.27 0.10
C GLY A 85 -9.47 18.08 -0.84
N ARG A 86 -8.40 17.49 -1.38
CA ARG A 86 -8.49 16.39 -2.32
C ARG A 86 -8.91 15.09 -1.64
N LEU A 87 -9.83 14.40 -2.29
CA LEU A 87 -10.37 13.10 -1.89
C LEU A 87 -10.01 12.03 -2.91
N GLY A 88 -9.97 10.77 -2.49
CA GLY A 88 -9.80 9.61 -3.38
C GLY A 88 -8.41 9.52 -4.05
N ALA A 89 -7.40 10.20 -3.51
CA ALA A 89 -6.05 10.23 -4.07
C ALA A 89 -5.12 9.12 -3.54
N CYS A 90 -5.65 7.95 -3.19
CA CYS A 90 -4.86 6.88 -2.54
C CYS A 90 -3.68 6.40 -3.41
N ILE A 91 -3.88 6.27 -4.73
CA ILE A 91 -2.81 5.90 -5.67
C ILE A 91 -1.74 6.98 -5.71
N ASP A 92 -2.12 8.20 -6.09
CA ASP A 92 -1.22 9.33 -6.28
C ASP A 92 -0.43 9.66 -5.00
N ALA A 93 -1.11 9.69 -3.85
CA ALA A 93 -0.51 10.00 -2.55
C ALA A 93 0.44 8.89 -2.08
N SER A 94 0.08 7.62 -2.27
CA SER A 94 0.96 6.49 -1.93
C SER A 94 2.19 6.46 -2.83
N SER A 95 2.05 6.80 -4.11
CA SER A 95 3.17 6.90 -5.05
C SER A 95 4.17 7.98 -4.66
N VAL A 96 3.67 9.19 -4.34
CA VAL A 96 4.53 10.30 -3.88
C VAL A 96 5.19 9.96 -2.54
N LEU A 97 4.43 9.43 -1.58
CA LEU A 97 4.98 9.01 -0.29
C LEU A 97 6.09 7.96 -0.47
N SER A 98 5.84 6.93 -1.26
CA SER A 98 6.81 5.85 -1.53
C SER A 98 8.14 6.39 -2.09
N ARG A 99 8.08 7.27 -3.10
CA ARG A 99 9.29 7.90 -3.67
C ARG A 99 10.02 8.81 -2.68
N ILE A 100 9.30 9.57 -1.86
CA ILE A 100 9.92 10.39 -0.82
C ILE A 100 10.65 9.52 0.20
N LEU A 101 10.05 8.40 0.61
CA LEU A 101 10.67 7.45 1.53
C LEU A 101 11.95 6.85 0.95
N GLU A 102 11.95 6.49 -0.34
CA GLU A 102 13.15 5.98 -1.03
C GLU A 102 14.28 7.01 -1.07
N LEU A 103 13.97 8.27 -1.42
CA LEU A 103 14.93 9.37 -1.44
C LEU A 103 15.56 9.63 -0.07
N GLU A 104 14.82 9.35 1.02
CA GLU A 104 15.31 9.47 2.40
C GLU A 104 15.96 8.18 2.94
N GLY A 105 16.08 7.15 2.09
CA GLY A 105 16.77 5.88 2.37
C GLY A 105 15.92 4.83 3.09
N PHE A 106 14.59 4.96 3.07
CA PHE A 106 13.67 4.00 3.69
C PHE A 106 13.20 2.95 2.68
N TRP A 107 13.41 1.68 3.05
CA TRP A 107 12.84 0.56 2.34
C TRP A 107 11.32 0.57 2.47
N ASN A 108 10.63 0.47 1.35
CA ASN A 108 9.16 0.44 1.33
C ASN A 108 8.66 -0.21 0.04
N TYR A 109 7.38 -0.56 0.01
CA TYR A 109 6.66 -0.92 -1.21
C TYR A 109 5.22 -0.43 -1.12
N THR A 110 4.52 -0.35 -2.26
CA THR A 110 3.10 -0.01 -2.28
C THR A 110 2.25 -1.27 -2.41
N VAL A 111 1.08 -1.25 -1.80
CA VAL A 111 0.12 -2.35 -1.83
C VAL A 111 -1.14 -1.87 -2.52
N LYS A 112 -1.64 -2.70 -3.44
CA LYS A 112 -2.99 -2.59 -3.99
C LYS A 112 -3.86 -3.61 -3.26
N GLY A 113 -4.97 -3.16 -2.72
CA GLY A 113 -5.75 -3.96 -1.78
C GLY A 113 -7.20 -3.55 -1.68
N SER A 114 -7.89 -4.24 -0.80
CA SER A 114 -9.19 -3.85 -0.28
C SER A 114 -9.07 -3.38 1.15
N LEU A 115 -10.03 -2.55 1.55
CA LEU A 115 -10.19 -2.06 2.90
C LEU A 115 -11.64 -2.29 3.35
N THR A 116 -11.81 -2.99 4.46
CA THR A 116 -13.10 -3.06 5.17
C THR A 116 -13.02 -2.19 6.41
N ILE A 117 -13.96 -1.26 6.56
CA ILE A 117 -14.07 -0.34 7.68
C ILE A 117 -15.32 -0.69 8.47
N LYS A 118 -15.14 -1.24 9.68
CA LYS A 118 -16.24 -1.58 10.58
C LYS A 118 -16.32 -0.55 11.69
N PHE A 119 -17.42 0.18 11.74
CA PHE A 119 -17.69 1.16 12.79
C PHE A 119 -18.23 0.50 14.05
N ASP A 120 -18.06 1.15 15.20
CA ASP A 120 -18.76 0.78 16.42
C ASP A 120 -20.28 0.74 16.15
N PRO A 121 -20.98 -0.38 16.48
CA PRO A 121 -22.43 -0.49 16.28
C PRO A 121 -23.26 0.65 16.88
N ASN A 122 -22.79 1.26 17.97
CA ASN A 122 -23.46 2.37 18.64
C ASN A 122 -23.52 3.66 17.80
N LEU A 123 -22.68 3.76 16.77
CA LEU A 123 -22.66 4.92 15.86
C LEU A 123 -23.77 4.86 14.80
N GLY A 124 -24.41 3.69 14.62
CA GLY A 124 -25.42 3.50 13.57
C GLY A 124 -24.88 3.61 12.14
N ILE A 125 -23.55 3.60 11.96
CA ILE A 125 -22.88 3.65 10.66
C ILE A 125 -22.64 2.22 10.17
N THR A 126 -23.09 1.93 8.96
CA THR A 126 -22.87 0.62 8.35
C THR A 126 -21.41 0.43 7.96
N THR A 127 -20.93 -0.82 7.98
CA THR A 127 -19.61 -1.20 7.43
C THR A 127 -19.43 -0.65 6.02
N LYS A 128 -18.24 -0.11 5.75
CA LYS A 128 -17.84 0.35 4.41
C LYS A 128 -16.81 -0.60 3.83
N HIS A 129 -16.88 -0.79 2.53
CA HIS A 129 -15.99 -1.67 1.80
C HIS A 129 -15.40 -0.93 0.60
N PHE A 130 -14.10 -1.11 0.41
CA PHE A 130 -13.37 -0.76 -0.80
C PHE A 130 -13.02 -2.10 -1.48
N TRP A 131 -13.95 -2.62 -2.30
CA TRP A 131 -13.83 -3.93 -2.93
C TRP A 131 -12.90 -3.93 -4.12
N ALA A 132 -11.96 -4.88 -4.15
CA ALA A 132 -11.07 -5.11 -5.27
C ALA A 132 -11.79 -5.59 -6.53
N ALA A 133 -12.93 -6.27 -6.37
CA ALA A 133 -13.76 -6.75 -7.46
C ALA A 133 -15.20 -6.29 -7.27
N ASP A 134 -15.63 -5.36 -8.13
CA ASP A 134 -16.95 -4.75 -8.10
C ASP A 134 -17.51 -4.60 -9.53
N LEU A 135 -18.83 -4.48 -9.67
CA LEU A 135 -19.49 -4.23 -10.96
C LEU A 135 -19.38 -2.78 -11.41
N VAL A 136 -19.09 -1.86 -10.49
CA VAL A 136 -18.81 -0.46 -10.80
C VAL A 136 -17.36 -0.33 -11.29
N GLU A 137 -17.00 -1.08 -12.33
CA GLU A 137 -15.76 -0.82 -13.04
C GLU A 137 -15.97 0.42 -13.90
N ASN A 138 -15.43 1.54 -13.45
CA ASN A 138 -14.64 2.31 -14.40
C ASN A 138 -13.42 1.42 -14.72
N PRO A 139 -13.21 0.98 -15.98
CA PRO A 139 -12.09 0.12 -16.36
C PRO A 139 -10.69 0.71 -16.04
N ASP A 140 -10.64 1.97 -15.59
CA ASP A 140 -9.42 2.64 -15.13
C ASP A 140 -9.10 2.47 -13.62
N ILE A 141 -10.02 1.94 -12.79
CA ILE A 141 -9.76 1.73 -11.35
C ILE A 141 -9.00 0.42 -11.15
N LYS A 142 -7.66 0.52 -11.15
CA LYS A 142 -6.73 -0.61 -11.02
C LYS A 142 -6.53 -1.13 -9.58
N ALA A 143 -7.13 -0.49 -8.57
CA ALA A 143 -7.09 -0.89 -7.16
C ALA A 143 -8.23 -0.22 -6.37
N ALA A 144 -8.83 -0.94 -5.41
CA ALA A 144 -9.88 -0.38 -4.57
C ALA A 144 -9.34 0.57 -3.50
N HIS A 145 -8.16 0.24 -2.96
CA HIS A 145 -7.41 1.10 -2.06
C HIS A 145 -5.90 0.84 -2.20
N VAL A 146 -5.10 1.87 -1.94
CA VAL A 146 -3.63 1.80 -2.04
C VAL A 146 -3.01 2.43 -0.80
N TRP A 147 -2.00 1.75 -0.26
CA TRP A 147 -1.20 2.24 0.88
C TRP A 147 0.26 1.81 0.74
N VAL A 148 1.12 2.31 1.62
CA VAL A 148 2.55 2.00 1.68
C VAL A 148 2.83 1.04 2.84
N VAL A 149 3.75 0.12 2.65
CA VAL A 149 4.40 -0.64 3.73
C VAL A 149 5.85 -0.18 3.81
N ALA A 150 6.31 0.24 4.98
CA ALA A 150 7.65 0.78 5.17
C ALA A 150 8.18 0.36 6.56
N PRO A 151 9.05 -0.66 6.66
CA PRO A 151 9.50 -1.18 7.94
C PRO A 151 10.05 -0.09 8.88
N PRO A 152 9.67 -0.10 10.17
CA PRO A 152 8.92 -1.17 10.86
C PRO A 152 7.38 -1.11 10.71
N PHE A 153 6.86 -0.13 9.97
CA PHE A 153 5.41 0.04 9.81
C PHE A 153 4.83 -0.96 8.81
N LYS A 154 3.80 -1.67 9.26
CA LYS A 154 3.05 -2.63 8.45
C LYS A 154 2.01 -1.95 7.55
N VAL A 155 1.56 -0.76 7.93
CA VAL A 155 0.65 0.08 7.16
C VAL A 155 1.02 1.54 7.36
N VAL A 156 1.24 2.25 6.26
CA VAL A 156 1.32 3.70 6.16
C VAL A 156 0.30 4.17 5.12
N ASP A 157 -0.84 4.65 5.60
CA ASP A 157 -1.98 5.08 4.80
C ASP A 157 -2.39 6.50 5.20
N ILE A 158 -2.05 7.45 4.34
CA ILE A 158 -2.34 8.88 4.50
C ILE A 158 -3.67 9.31 3.88
N THR A 159 -4.44 8.37 3.35
CA THR A 159 -5.66 8.66 2.58
C THR A 159 -6.91 8.00 3.13
N VAL A 160 -6.81 7.18 4.17
CA VAL A 160 -7.96 6.46 4.74
C VAL A 160 -9.10 7.40 5.13
N SER A 161 -8.84 8.51 5.82
CA SER A 161 -9.90 9.50 6.16
C SER A 161 -10.31 10.40 4.99
N ARG A 162 -9.62 10.29 3.84
CA ARG A 162 -9.75 11.17 2.67
C ARG A 162 -10.34 10.44 1.48
N GLN A 163 -11.14 9.41 1.72
CA GLN A 163 -11.97 8.78 0.69
C GLN A 163 -13.30 9.52 0.55
N PRO A 164 -14.00 9.42 -0.60
CA PRO A 164 -15.28 10.10 -0.83
C PRO A 164 -16.43 9.44 -0.06
N TYR A 165 -16.40 9.56 1.26
CA TYR A 165 -17.47 9.12 2.15
C TYR A 165 -18.75 9.93 1.93
N GLN A 166 -19.91 9.31 2.18
CA GLN A 166 -21.21 9.92 1.86
C GLN A 166 -21.80 10.74 3.02
N TYR A 167 -21.35 10.53 4.25
CA TYR A 167 -21.88 11.15 5.45
C TYR A 167 -20.75 11.71 6.33
N LYS A 168 -20.72 11.33 7.62
CA LYS A 168 -19.75 11.74 8.62
C LYS A 168 -18.80 10.61 9.02
N GLU A 169 -18.66 9.59 8.18
CA GLU A 169 -17.80 8.44 8.47
C GLU A 169 -16.36 8.86 8.77
N GLN A 170 -15.85 9.85 8.03
CA GLN A 170 -14.51 10.42 8.21
C GLN A 170 -14.25 10.96 9.62
N ASP A 171 -15.28 11.36 10.37
CA ASP A 171 -15.13 11.91 11.73
C ASP A 171 -14.72 10.80 12.73
N TYR A 172 -14.93 9.54 12.38
CA TYR A 172 -14.63 8.36 13.21
C TYR A 172 -13.47 7.51 12.69
N ILE A 173 -12.92 7.87 11.54
CA ILE A 173 -11.77 7.21 10.92
C ILE A 173 -10.51 7.98 11.32
N PRO A 174 -9.40 7.30 11.69
CA PRO A 174 -8.15 7.99 11.96
C PRO A 174 -7.71 8.83 10.76
N ASN A 175 -7.21 10.04 11.03
CA ASN A 175 -6.71 10.96 10.01
C ASN A 175 -5.79 10.26 9.00
N TYR A 176 -4.79 9.54 9.51
CA TYR A 176 -3.92 8.65 8.76
C TYR A 176 -3.58 7.44 9.65
N VAL A 177 -3.10 6.36 9.04
CA VAL A 177 -2.65 5.16 9.75
C VAL A 177 -1.15 5.01 9.50
N CYS A 178 -0.37 4.96 10.57
CA CYS A 178 1.06 4.66 10.52
C CYS A 178 1.37 3.74 11.69
N THR A 179 1.28 2.43 11.49
CA THR A 179 1.32 1.46 12.60
C THR A 179 2.31 0.31 12.37
N THR A 180 3.01 -0.06 13.42
CA THR A 180 3.82 -1.29 13.53
C THR A 180 2.98 -2.47 14.05
N ALA A 181 1.82 -2.17 14.65
CA ALA A 181 0.90 -3.13 15.25
C ALA A 181 -0.25 -3.50 14.29
N GLY A 182 -0.84 -4.66 14.52
CA GLY A 182 -1.97 -5.21 13.77
C GLY A 182 -2.04 -6.72 13.96
N ALA A 183 -3.25 -7.25 14.09
CA ALA A 183 -3.48 -8.69 14.18
C ALA A 183 -3.67 -9.27 12.78
N GLU A 184 -3.00 -10.40 12.50
CA GLU A 184 -3.36 -11.19 11.32
C GLU A 184 -4.80 -11.68 11.47
N CYS A 185 -5.55 -11.69 10.37
CA CYS A 185 -6.95 -12.07 10.38
C CYS A 185 -7.31 -12.97 9.19
N GLU A 186 -8.46 -13.63 9.23
CA GLU A 186 -8.96 -14.38 8.09
C GLU A 186 -9.55 -13.45 7.02
N ILE A 187 -9.56 -13.86 5.76
CA ILE A 187 -10.17 -13.11 4.65
C ILE A 187 -11.56 -13.70 4.38
N ASN A 188 -12.59 -12.85 4.39
CA ASN A 188 -13.92 -13.24 3.94
C ASN A 188 -14.14 -12.78 2.49
N GLU A 189 -15.02 -13.46 1.76
CA GLU A 189 -15.36 -13.09 0.37
C GLU A 189 -15.80 -11.63 0.26
N ILE A 190 -16.62 -11.17 1.22
CA ILE A 190 -17.15 -9.80 1.28
C ILE A 190 -16.08 -8.73 1.52
N ASP A 191 -14.85 -9.09 1.92
CA ASP A 191 -13.78 -8.10 2.06
C ASP A 191 -13.19 -7.70 0.70
N LEU A 192 -13.30 -8.59 -0.29
CA LEU A 192 -12.67 -8.41 -1.60
C LEU A 192 -13.68 -8.23 -2.73
N ILE A 193 -14.85 -8.84 -2.61
CA ILE A 193 -15.82 -8.96 -3.68
C ILE A 193 -17.14 -8.31 -3.27
N SER A 194 -17.63 -7.40 -4.09
CA SER A 194 -18.94 -6.80 -3.85
C SER A 194 -20.05 -7.85 -3.92
N PRO A 195 -21.15 -7.70 -3.17
CA PRO A 195 -22.30 -8.60 -3.26
C PRO A 195 -22.82 -8.75 -4.69
N ASP A 196 -22.73 -7.70 -5.48
CA ASP A 196 -23.27 -7.67 -6.83
C ASP A 196 -22.36 -8.42 -7.80
N TYR A 197 -21.04 -8.22 -7.70
CA TYR A 197 -20.06 -8.99 -8.46
C TYR A 197 -20.08 -10.47 -8.06
N SER A 198 -20.22 -10.76 -6.76
CA SER A 198 -20.38 -12.11 -6.25
C SER A 198 -21.62 -12.80 -6.86
N ARG A 199 -22.76 -12.10 -7.00
CA ARG A 199 -23.94 -12.63 -7.70
C ARG A 199 -23.70 -12.83 -9.19
N LEU A 200 -22.97 -11.94 -9.86
CA LEU A 200 -22.58 -12.10 -11.26
C LEU A 200 -21.74 -13.37 -11.46
N LEU A 201 -20.70 -13.57 -10.66
CA LEU A 201 -19.84 -14.76 -10.72
C LEU A 201 -20.65 -16.05 -10.55
N THR A 202 -21.59 -16.07 -9.60
CA THR A 202 -22.49 -17.23 -9.44
C THR A 202 -23.35 -17.47 -10.68
N ARG A 203 -23.90 -16.42 -11.31
CA ARG A 203 -24.65 -16.54 -12.56
C ARG A 203 -23.79 -17.03 -13.73
N GLN A 204 -22.49 -16.75 -13.72
CA GLN A 204 -21.51 -17.25 -14.69
C GLN A 204 -21.04 -18.68 -14.40
N GLY A 205 -21.59 -19.35 -13.39
CA GLY A 205 -21.25 -20.72 -13.04
C GLY A 205 -20.05 -20.87 -12.12
N VAL A 206 -19.55 -19.78 -11.53
CA VAL A 206 -18.51 -19.84 -10.50
C VAL A 206 -19.12 -20.28 -9.17
N LEU A 207 -19.12 -21.60 -8.97
CA LEU A 207 -19.66 -22.28 -7.79
C LEU A 207 -18.48 -22.77 -6.93
N GLY A 208 -18.07 -22.01 -5.92
CA GLY A 208 -16.92 -22.35 -5.07
C GLY A 208 -16.25 -21.11 -4.47
N ASN A 209 -14.98 -21.23 -4.09
CA ASN A 209 -14.20 -20.11 -3.55
C ASN A 209 -13.93 -19.05 -4.63
N LYS A 210 -14.70 -17.97 -4.60
CA LYS A 210 -14.60 -16.85 -5.56
C LYS A 210 -13.34 -16.01 -5.38
N LEU A 211 -12.63 -16.11 -4.26
CA LEU A 211 -11.38 -15.37 -4.05
C LEU A 211 -10.30 -15.79 -5.07
N ARG A 212 -10.30 -17.06 -5.48
CA ARG A 212 -9.39 -17.56 -6.52
C ARG A 212 -9.70 -17.00 -7.92
N HIS A 213 -10.89 -16.42 -8.13
CA HIS A 213 -11.21 -15.68 -9.36
C HIS A 213 -10.62 -14.26 -9.37
N ILE A 214 -10.33 -13.69 -8.19
CA ILE A 214 -9.78 -12.33 -8.09
C ILE A 214 -8.29 -12.33 -8.43
N LYS A 215 -7.54 -13.31 -7.93
CA LYS A 215 -6.11 -13.47 -8.24
C LYS A 215 -5.73 -14.94 -8.39
N ARG A 216 -5.01 -15.25 -9.47
CA ARG A 216 -4.33 -16.54 -9.60
C ARG A 216 -3.22 -16.63 -8.56
N GLY A 217 -3.12 -17.78 -7.86
CA GLY A 217 -2.14 -17.94 -6.79
C GLY A 217 -2.48 -17.16 -5.51
N PHE A 218 -3.76 -16.79 -5.32
CA PHE A 218 -4.22 -16.03 -4.15
C PHE A 218 -3.81 -16.68 -2.81
N ASP A 219 -3.91 -18.00 -2.68
CA ASP A 219 -3.55 -18.72 -1.46
C ASP A 219 -2.05 -18.58 -1.16
N GLU A 220 -1.19 -18.71 -2.17
CA GLU A 220 0.27 -18.50 -2.02
C GLU A 220 0.59 -17.04 -1.71
N PHE A 221 -0.06 -16.10 -2.41
CA PHE A 221 0.14 -14.66 -2.18
C PHE A 221 -0.21 -14.28 -0.74
N THR A 222 -1.42 -14.65 -0.27
CA THR A 222 -1.89 -14.33 1.08
C THR A 222 -1.18 -15.12 2.18
N SER A 223 -0.51 -16.23 1.83
CA SER A 223 0.38 -16.91 2.77
C SER A 223 1.60 -16.08 3.17
N ASN A 224 2.02 -15.15 2.29
CA ASN A 224 3.21 -14.29 2.46
C ASN A 224 2.87 -12.84 2.75
N PHE A 225 1.74 -12.37 2.23
CA PHE A 225 1.20 -11.03 2.42
C PHE A 225 -0.10 -11.13 3.20
N LYS A 226 0.04 -11.26 4.53
CA LYS A 226 -1.09 -11.48 5.44
C LYS A 226 -2.01 -10.26 5.49
N PRO A 227 -3.34 -10.45 5.55
CA PRO A 227 -4.26 -9.36 5.86
C PRO A 227 -4.05 -8.89 7.31
N LEU A 228 -4.34 -7.62 7.57
CA LEU A 228 -4.15 -7.01 8.87
C LEU A 228 -5.43 -6.36 9.36
N LEU A 229 -5.80 -6.66 10.60
CA LEU A 229 -6.83 -5.96 11.35
C LEU A 229 -6.17 -4.98 12.32
N ILE A 230 -6.55 -3.71 12.22
CA ILE A 230 -6.09 -2.64 13.08
C ILE A 230 -7.31 -2.04 13.79
N GLU A 231 -7.27 -2.00 15.11
CA GLU A 231 -8.37 -1.50 15.94
C GLU A 231 -8.09 -0.09 16.45
N PHE A 232 -9.07 0.78 16.28
CA PHE A 232 -9.14 2.12 16.87
C PHE A 232 -10.38 2.20 17.76
N SER A 233 -10.49 3.27 18.54
CA SER A 233 -11.58 3.41 19.54
C SER A 233 -12.99 3.34 18.96
N SER A 234 -13.20 3.85 17.74
CA SER A 234 -14.52 3.95 17.09
C SER A 234 -14.67 3.07 15.84
N VAL A 235 -13.58 2.44 15.40
CA VAL A 235 -13.54 1.75 14.10
C VAL A 235 -12.48 0.66 14.10
N SER A 236 -12.71 -0.41 13.36
CA SER A 236 -11.67 -1.35 12.96
C SER A 236 -11.46 -1.32 11.46
N LEU A 237 -10.19 -1.37 11.07
CA LEU A 237 -9.73 -1.30 9.69
C LEU A 237 -9.09 -2.64 9.33
N LYS A 238 -9.66 -3.31 8.33
CA LYS A 238 -9.14 -4.57 7.81
C LYS A 238 -8.55 -4.34 6.43
N TYR A 239 -7.22 -4.37 6.35
CA TYR A 239 -6.44 -4.23 5.14
C TYR A 239 -6.20 -5.61 4.53
N VAL A 240 -6.69 -5.85 3.32
CA VAL A 240 -6.50 -7.10 2.59
C VAL A 240 -5.70 -6.84 1.33
N GLN A 241 -4.50 -7.39 1.27
CA GLN A 241 -3.57 -7.22 0.16
C GLN A 241 -4.02 -8.09 -1.02
N ILE A 242 -4.08 -7.52 -2.23
CA ILE A 242 -4.36 -8.29 -3.45
C ILE A 242 -3.22 -8.23 -4.46
N GLY A 243 -2.30 -7.28 -4.32
CA GLY A 243 -1.13 -7.17 -5.17
C GLY A 243 -0.11 -6.19 -4.61
N ILE A 244 1.14 -6.38 -5.03
CA ILE A 244 2.23 -5.43 -4.79
C ILE A 244 2.30 -4.50 -5.99
N SER A 245 2.60 -3.23 -5.73
CA SER A 245 2.85 -2.22 -6.75
C SER A 245 4.06 -1.39 -6.35
N ALA A 246 4.57 -0.61 -7.30
CA ALA A 246 5.52 0.45 -7.06
C ALA A 246 5.14 1.66 -7.93
N PRO A 247 5.65 2.86 -7.65
CA PRO A 247 5.50 4.01 -8.54
C PRO A 247 6.33 3.80 -9.82
N ASP A 248 5.71 3.92 -11.00
CA ASP A 248 6.39 3.69 -12.29
C ASP A 248 7.37 4.82 -12.69
N LEU A 249 7.31 5.95 -11.98
CA LEU A 249 8.05 7.17 -12.30
C LEU A 249 8.86 7.65 -11.09
N PRO A 250 10.04 8.25 -11.33
CA PRO A 250 10.75 8.97 -10.27
C PRO A 250 9.93 10.18 -9.80
N LEU A 251 10.20 10.66 -8.58
CA LEU A 251 9.40 11.72 -7.94
C LEU A 251 9.27 12.98 -8.82
N GLU A 252 10.34 13.35 -9.53
CA GLU A 252 10.41 14.50 -10.43
C GLU A 252 9.40 14.44 -11.57
N GLN A 253 8.95 13.24 -11.95
CA GLN A 253 8.06 13.00 -13.07
C GLN A 253 6.62 12.69 -12.64
N ILE A 254 6.37 12.49 -11.34
CA ILE A 254 5.02 12.28 -10.82
C ILE A 254 4.27 13.62 -10.82
N THR A 255 3.35 13.78 -11.76
CA THR A 255 2.54 15.00 -11.93
C THR A 255 1.08 14.85 -11.50
N ALA A 256 0.61 13.62 -11.28
CA ALA A 256 -0.78 13.31 -10.95
C ALA A 256 -1.22 13.87 -9.58
N LEU A 257 -0.28 13.91 -8.62
CA LEU A 257 -0.48 14.57 -7.33
C LEU A 257 0.00 16.02 -7.40
N ASN A 258 -0.96 16.93 -7.47
CA ASN A 258 -0.74 18.36 -7.27
C ASN A 258 -1.54 18.79 -6.05
N LEU A 259 -0.86 19.28 -5.02
CA LEU A 259 -1.43 19.69 -3.75
C LEU A 259 -1.19 21.19 -3.53
N SER A 260 -2.26 21.97 -3.45
CA SER A 260 -2.24 23.44 -3.32
C SER A 260 -1.34 24.12 -4.36
N GLY A 261 -1.31 23.60 -5.59
CA GLY A 261 -0.47 24.12 -6.67
C GLY A 261 0.97 23.60 -6.69
N LYS A 262 1.35 22.67 -5.80
CA LYS A 262 2.68 22.06 -5.74
C LYS A 262 2.66 20.59 -6.16
N LEU A 263 3.56 20.21 -7.04
CA LEU A 263 3.85 18.81 -7.35
C LEU A 263 4.51 18.09 -6.17
N GLY A 264 4.45 16.76 -6.14
CA GLY A 264 5.09 15.95 -5.10
C GLY A 264 6.58 16.28 -4.90
N VAL A 265 7.33 16.48 -5.98
CA VAL A 265 8.74 16.87 -5.93
C VAL A 265 8.97 18.26 -5.32
N GLU A 266 8.09 19.21 -5.60
CA GLU A 266 8.17 20.58 -5.07
C GLU A 266 7.84 20.57 -3.57
N PHE A 267 6.80 19.85 -3.18
CA PHE A 267 6.44 19.68 -1.78
C PHE A 267 7.56 18.98 -0.98
N TYR A 268 8.21 17.98 -1.57
CA TYR A 268 9.37 17.35 -0.97
C TYR A 268 10.52 18.34 -0.73
N LYS A 269 10.89 19.11 -1.76
CA LYS A 269 12.02 20.05 -1.71
C LYS A 269 11.74 21.25 -0.79
N ASP A 270 10.53 21.78 -0.82
CA ASP A 270 10.18 23.04 -0.14
C ASP A 270 9.71 22.84 1.30
N VAL A 271 9.13 21.67 1.62
CA VAL A 271 8.48 21.43 2.91
C VAL A 271 9.11 20.25 3.62
N ILE A 272 9.04 19.04 3.05
CA ILE A 272 9.44 17.82 3.77
C ILE A 272 10.93 17.84 4.10
N ARG A 273 11.80 18.08 3.11
CA ARG A 273 13.25 18.03 3.31
C ARG A 273 13.75 19.10 4.30
N PRO A 274 13.31 20.38 4.23
CA PRO A 274 13.65 21.37 5.25
C PRO A 274 13.16 21.00 6.66
N GLU A 275 11.93 20.50 6.79
CA GLU A 275 11.37 20.12 8.10
C GLU A 275 12.05 18.86 8.66
N LEU A 276 12.40 17.88 7.82
CA LEU A 276 13.22 16.73 8.22
C LEU A 276 14.61 17.15 8.70
N PHE A 277 15.24 18.12 8.03
CA PHE A 277 16.53 18.64 8.48
C PHE A 277 16.43 19.24 9.89
N LYS A 278 15.35 19.98 10.18
CA LYS A 278 15.10 20.51 11.54
C LYS A 278 14.84 19.38 12.55
N LEU A 279 14.06 18.37 12.18
CA LEU A 279 13.79 17.19 13.04
C LEU A 279 15.07 16.41 13.36
N ARG A 280 15.98 16.29 12.40
CA ARG A 280 17.28 15.60 12.57
C ARG A 280 18.27 16.37 13.43
N ALA A 281 18.10 17.68 13.56
CA ALA A 281 18.94 18.53 14.39
C ALA A 281 18.52 18.56 15.87
N GLN A 282 17.40 17.92 16.23
CA GLN A 282 16.90 17.73 17.60
C GLN A 282 17.36 16.38 18.14
#